data_AF-A0A9D0GXV8-F1
#
_entry.id   AF-A0A9D0GXV8-F1
#
_cell.length_a   1.000
_cell.length_b   1.000
_cell.length_c   1.000
_cell.angle_alpha   90.00
_cell.angle_beta   90.00
_cell.angle_gamma   90.00
#
_symmetry.space_group_name_H-M   'P 1'
#
loop_
_entity.id
_entity.type
_entity.pdbx_description
1 polymer ?
#
loop_
_entity_poly.entity_id
_entity_poly.type
_entity_poly.pdbx_seq_one_letter_code
_entity_poly.pdbx_strand_id
1 'polypeptide(L)'
;MKTDILQKGYITLGRGYEIKQDGNFGEVGLIKITDAGLSTHVHVLGATGAGKTLLLKFLDTQFLYNGYSLIKLDMKFDEDNFRLVYALSHYLNKPF
;
A
#
# COMPACT_ATOMS: atom_id res chain seq x y z
N MET A 1 13.01 5.11 14.71
CA MET A 1 12.87 5.20 13.24
C MET A 1 11.44 5.64 12.96
N LYS A 2 11.22 6.86 12.44
CA LYS A 2 9.86 7.27 12.03
C LYS A 2 9.49 6.41 10.82
N THR A 3 8.41 5.66 10.92
CA THR A 3 7.87 4.88 9.82
C THR A 3 7.11 5.82 8.89
N ASP A 4 7.82 6.42 7.94
CA ASP A 4 7.29 7.32 6.89
C ASP A 4 6.36 6.63 5.88
N ILE A 5 5.89 5.44 6.26
CA ILE A 5 5.13 4.50 5.46
C ILE A 5 3.62 4.82 5.51
N LEU A 6 3.13 5.29 6.66
CA LEU A 6 1.72 5.68 6.84
C LEU A 6 1.66 7.20 6.95
N GLN A 7 1.43 7.86 5.82
CA GLN A 7 1.25 9.31 5.75
C GLN A 7 0.03 9.63 4.87
N LYS A 8 -0.72 10.67 5.26
CA LYS A 8 -1.85 11.15 4.46
C LYS A 8 -1.37 11.88 3.20
N GLY A 9 -2.15 11.75 2.12
CA GLY A 9 -1.96 12.45 0.84
C GLY A 9 -1.26 11.65 -0.26
N TYR A 10 -0.80 10.42 0.02
CA TYR A 10 -0.26 9.50 -0.99
C TYR A 10 -0.23 8.06 -0.47
N ILE A 11 -0.05 7.12 -1.40
CA ILE A 11 0.22 5.70 -1.12
C ILE A 11 1.70 5.43 -1.34
N THR A 12 2.35 4.80 -0.37
CA THR A 12 3.77 4.40 -0.42
C THR A 12 3.89 2.98 -0.94
N LEU A 13 4.65 2.74 -2.00
CA LEU A 13 4.95 1.39 -2.50
C LEU A 13 6.20 0.76 -1.86
N GLY A 14 7.09 1.58 -1.34
CA GLY A 14 8.36 1.15 -0.74
C GLY A 14 9.46 2.17 -0.96
N ARG A 15 10.71 1.73 -0.78
CA ARG A 15 11.90 2.53 -1.10
C ARG A 15 12.34 2.23 -2.53
N GLY A 16 12.64 3.28 -3.28
CA GLY A 16 13.20 3.20 -4.61
C GLY A 16 14.72 3.19 -4.56
N TYR A 17 15.31 2.48 -5.50
CA TYR A 17 16.74 2.47 -5.73
C TYR A 17 17.00 2.79 -7.20
N GLU A 18 17.93 3.68 -7.47
CA GLU A 18 18.45 3.94 -8.81
C GLU A 18 19.75 3.16 -9.03
N ILE A 19 19.96 2.70 -10.26
CA ILE A 19 21.25 2.15 -10.69
C ILE A 19 22.07 3.32 -11.20
N LYS A 20 23.16 3.64 -10.51
CA LYS A 20 24.09 4.69 -10.90
C LYS A 20 24.97 4.23 -12.06
N GLN A 21 25.61 5.17 -12.74
CA GLN A 21 26.50 4.88 -13.89
C GLN A 21 27.69 3.99 -13.53
N ASP A 22 28.09 3.95 -12.26
CA ASP A 22 29.13 3.07 -11.71
C ASP A 22 28.64 1.66 -11.36
N GLY A 23 27.36 1.35 -11.62
CA GLY A 23 26.73 0.07 -11.32
C GLY A 23 26.27 -0.08 -9.86
N ASN A 24 26.49 0.92 -9.00
CA ASN A 24 26.04 0.87 -7.61
C ASN A 24 24.58 1.29 -7.47
N PHE A 25 23.89 0.75 -6.46
CA PHE A 25 22.54 1.18 -6.10
C PHE A 25 22.58 2.42 -5.20
N GLY A 26 21.84 3.46 -5.58
CA GLY A 26 21.57 4.62 -4.73
C GLY A 26 20.12 4.63 -4.26
N GLU A 27 19.86 4.88 -2.98
CA GLU A 27 18.48 5.08 -2.52
C GLU A 27 17.97 6.45 -3.00
N VAL A 28 16.84 6.46 -3.70
CA VAL A 28 16.18 7.69 -4.20
C VAL A 28 15.01 8.15 -3.33
N GLY A 29 14.74 7.42 -2.24
CA GLY A 29 13.68 7.71 -1.28
C GLY A 29 12.42 6.88 -1.52
N LEU A 30 11.28 7.35 -1.02
CA LEU A 30 10.02 6.62 -1.07
C LEU A 30 9.38 6.72 -2.46
N ILE A 31 8.93 5.57 -2.99
CA ILE A 31 8.07 5.51 -4.16
C ILE A 31 6.64 5.79 -3.71
N LYS A 32 6.06 6.87 -4.22
CA LYS A 32 4.74 7.38 -3.85
C LYS A 32 3.81 7.38 -5.05
N ILE A 33 2.57 6.92 -4.86
CA ILE A 33 1.47 7.12 -5.80
C ILE A 33 0.58 8.22 -5.21
N THR A 34 0.46 9.33 -5.93
CA THR A 34 -0.46 10.42 -5.60
C THR A 34 -1.85 10.14 -6.17
N ASP A 35 -2.84 10.94 -5.80
CA ASP A 35 -4.23 10.82 -6.28
C ASP A 35 -4.32 10.82 -7.82
N ALA A 36 -3.48 11.62 -8.49
CA ALA A 36 -3.38 11.62 -9.96
C ALA A 36 -2.92 10.25 -10.50
N GLY A 37 -1.95 9.61 -9.85
CA GLY A 37 -1.51 8.25 -10.20
C GLY A 37 -2.57 7.18 -9.90
N LEU A 38 -3.32 7.34 -8.81
CA LEU A 38 -4.40 6.41 -8.42
C LEU A 38 -5.60 6.45 -9.36
N SER A 39 -5.79 7.55 -10.11
CA SER A 39 -6.81 7.63 -11.15
C SER A 39 -6.57 6.66 -12.32
N THR A 40 -5.35 6.11 -12.42
CA THR A 40 -4.99 5.06 -13.38
C THR A 40 -5.03 3.68 -12.73
N HIS A 41 -5.48 2.67 -13.45
CA HIS A 41 -5.51 1.30 -12.92
C HIS A 41 -4.10 0.74 -12.70
N VAL A 42 -3.89 0.08 -11.56
CA VAL A 42 -2.62 -0.56 -11.20
C VAL A 42 -2.75 -2.07 -11.29
N HIS A 43 -1.75 -2.72 -11.91
CA HIS A 43 -1.67 -4.17 -12.03
C HIS A 43 -0.47 -4.69 -11.21
N VAL A 44 -0.72 -5.62 -10.28
CA VAL A 44 0.32 -6.28 -9.48
C VAL A 44 0.51 -7.71 -9.97
N LEU A 45 1.64 -7.97 -10.62
CA LEU A 45 1.98 -9.27 -11.20
C LEU A 45 3.14 -9.93 -10.44
N GLY A 46 3.16 -11.26 -10.42
CA GLY A 46 4.22 -12.03 -9.77
C GLY A 46 3.83 -13.49 -9.53
N ALA A 47 4.81 -14.36 -9.32
CA ALA A 47 4.59 -15.78 -9.02
C ALA A 47 3.93 -16.01 -7.65
N THR A 48 3.46 -17.22 -7.38
CA THR A 48 3.06 -17.64 -6.02
C THR A 48 4.26 -17.53 -5.08
N GLY A 49 4.06 -17.04 -3.86
CA GLY A 49 5.16 -16.77 -2.90
C GLY A 49 5.85 -15.42 -3.09
N ALA A 50 5.63 -14.69 -4.19
CA ALA A 50 6.26 -13.39 -4.46
C ALA A 50 5.72 -12.22 -3.59
N GLY A 51 4.96 -12.49 -2.53
CA GLY A 51 4.48 -11.44 -1.62
C GLY A 51 3.31 -10.58 -2.13
N LYS A 52 2.65 -10.91 -3.25
CA LYS A 52 1.51 -10.13 -3.78
C LYS A 52 0.41 -9.87 -2.74
N THR A 53 0.01 -10.91 -1.98
CA THR A 53 -1.01 -10.77 -0.94
C THR A 53 -0.54 -9.76 0.12
N LEU A 54 0.71 -9.85 0.58
CA LEU A 54 1.29 -8.94 1.55
C LEU A 54 1.27 -7.48 1.07
N LEU A 55 1.64 -7.25 -0.20
CA LEU A 55 1.55 -5.92 -0.81
C LEU A 55 0.11 -5.41 -0.83
N LEU A 56 -0.86 -6.24 -1.21
CA LEU A 56 -2.28 -5.84 -1.20
C LEU A 56 -2.78 -5.50 0.21
N LYS A 57 -2.42 -6.26 1.26
CA LYS A 57 -2.78 -5.93 2.65
C LYS A 57 -2.27 -4.55 3.07
N PHE A 58 -1.05 -4.26 2.64
CA PHE A 58 -0.39 -3.00 2.93
C PHE A 58 -1.06 -1.82 2.21
N LEU A 59 -1.48 -2.02 0.96
CA LEU A 59 -2.26 -1.06 0.20
C LEU A 59 -3.64 -0.85 0.83
N ASP A 60 -4.35 -1.92 1.23
CA ASP A 60 -5.65 -1.82 1.89
C ASP A 60 -5.59 -0.89 3.12
N THR A 61 -4.56 -1.08 3.95
CA THR A 61 -4.34 -0.24 5.15
C THR A 61 -4.12 1.23 4.78
N GLN A 62 -3.29 1.49 3.77
CA GLN A 62 -2.99 2.86 3.34
C GLN A 62 -4.17 3.55 2.68
N PHE A 63 -4.95 2.83 1.88
CA PHE A 63 -6.16 3.37 1.27
C PHE A 63 -7.16 3.82 2.33
N LEU A 64 -7.47 2.95 3.30
CA LEU A 64 -8.37 3.30 4.40
C LEU A 64 -7.82 4.47 5.23
N TYR A 65 -6.54 4.46 5.56
CA TYR A 65 -5.91 5.54 6.34
C TYR A 65 -5.97 6.91 5.63
N ASN A 66 -5.94 6.90 4.31
CA ASN A 66 -6.11 8.08 3.46
C ASN A 66 -7.57 8.47 3.23
N GLY A 67 -8.54 7.71 3.77
CA GLY A 67 -9.98 7.99 3.64
C GLY A 67 -10.61 7.44 2.37
N TYR A 68 -9.92 6.58 1.62
CA TYR A 68 -10.48 5.92 0.46
C TYR A 68 -11.42 4.78 0.87
N SER A 69 -12.50 4.62 0.11
CA SER A 69 -13.37 3.45 0.22
C SER A 69 -12.76 2.28 -0.54
N LEU A 70 -12.94 1.06 -0.02
CA LEU A 70 -12.42 -0.17 -0.62
C LEU A 70 -13.54 -1.16 -0.89
N ILE A 71 -13.56 -1.69 -2.12
CA ILE A 71 -14.30 -2.90 -2.48
C ILE A 71 -13.26 -3.97 -2.77
N LYS A 72 -13.24 -5.05 -1.99
CA LYS A 72 -12.25 -6.12 -2.10
C LYS A 72 -12.91 -7.43 -2.50
N LEU A 73 -12.42 -8.02 -3.60
CA LEU A 73 -12.76 -9.38 -4.00
C LEU A 73 -11.62 -10.31 -3.58
N ASP A 74 -11.78 -11.01 -2.45
CA ASP A 74 -10.75 -11.87 -1.88
C ASP A 74 -11.09 -13.35 -2.07
N MET A 75 -10.55 -13.95 -3.14
CA MET A 75 -10.76 -15.38 -3.43
C MET A 75 -9.88 -16.32 -2.59
N LYS A 76 -8.91 -15.80 -1.84
CA LYS A 76 -8.05 -16.59 -0.95
C LYS A 76 -8.55 -16.57 0.49
N PHE A 77 -9.50 -15.68 0.79
CA PHE A 77 -10.07 -15.43 2.11
C PHE A 77 -9.00 -15.34 3.20
N ASP A 78 -8.28 -14.22 3.20
CA ASP A 78 -7.31 -13.91 4.24
C ASP A 78 -8.01 -13.28 5.45
N GLU A 79 -8.38 -14.12 6.42
CA GLU A 79 -9.18 -13.71 7.59
C GLU A 79 -8.50 -12.60 8.41
N ASP A 80 -7.19 -12.68 8.60
CA ASP A 80 -6.44 -11.67 9.34
C ASP A 80 -6.48 -10.31 8.64
N ASN A 81 -6.39 -10.29 7.31
CA ASN A 81 -6.55 -9.06 6.56
C ASN A 81 -7.97 -8.52 6.66
N PHE A 82 -8.98 -9.38 6.60
CA PHE A 82 -10.38 -8.97 6.76
C PHE A 82 -10.60 -8.28 8.11
N ARG A 83 -10.12 -8.90 9.20
CA ARG A 83 -10.21 -8.34 10.55
C ARG A 83 -9.50 -6.99 10.66
N LEU A 84 -8.31 -6.87 10.08
CA LEU A 84 -7.54 -5.63 10.06
C LEU A 84 -8.30 -4.50 9.35
N VAL A 85 -8.77 -4.74 8.13
CA VAL A 85 -9.52 -3.78 7.30
C VAL A 85 -10.84 -3.37 7.98
N TYR A 86 -11.55 -4.34 8.57
CA TYR A 86 -12.77 -4.07 9.32
C TYR A 86 -12.51 -3.19 10.55
N ALA A 87 -11.49 -3.49 11.35
CA ALA A 87 -11.14 -2.71 12.52
C ALA A 87 -10.71 -1.28 12.16
N LEU A 88 -9.86 -1.13 11.14
CA LEU A 88 -9.41 0.18 10.64
C LEU A 88 -10.57 1.03 10.12
N SER A 89 -11.43 0.46 9.28
CA SER A 89 -12.60 1.19 8.77
C SER A 89 -13.55 1.65 9.88
N HIS A 90 -13.74 0.85 10.94
CA HIS A 90 -14.55 1.26 12.09
C HIS A 90 -13.86 2.34 12.93
N TYR A 91 -12.56 2.20 13.19
CA TYR A 91 -11.82 3.16 14.01
C TYR A 91 -11.77 4.54 13.34
N LEU A 92 -11.49 4.59 12.04
CA LEU A 92 -11.32 5.84 11.29
C LEU A 92 -12.65 6.57 11.02
N ASN A 93 -13.78 5.88 11.04
CA ASN A 93 -15.10 6.44 10.75
C ASN A 93 -15.94 6.73 12.01
N LYS A 94 -15.37 6.65 13.22
CA LYS A 94 -16.11 7.07 14.42
C LYS A 94 -16.31 8.59 14.42
N PRO A 95 -17.54 9.09 14.57
CA PRO A 95 -17.75 10.50 14.90
C PRO A 95 -17.10 10.76 16.27
N PHE A 96 -16.31 11.83 16.37
CA PHE A 96 -15.72 12.29 17.62
C PHE A 96 -16.79 12.74 18.62
#